data_AF-A0AAU2LAD2-F1
#
_entry.id   AF-A0AAU2LAD2-F1
#
_cell.length_a   1.000
_cell.length_b   1.000
_cell.length_c   1.000
_cell.angle_alpha   90.00
_cell.angle_beta   90.00
_cell.angle_gamma   90.00
#
_symmetry.space_group_name_H-M   'P 1'
#
loop_
_entity.id
_entity.type
_entity.pdbx_description
1 polymer ?
#
loop_
_entity_poly.entity_id
_entity_poly.type
_entity_poly.pdbx_seq_one_letter_code
_entity_poly.pdbx_strand_id
1 'polypeptide(L)'
;MRELTDEAAAIAASLGGTTVLHDHGGGFSPATVQLHRISAEFSTGAPSAALAAARALPPQSLPSVERRARYYTDVAAALALRGHRDECVRSLLAAEHQAPQETHSRPAVKSLISGLLMSGRATPELRALAARAGALP
;
A
#
# COMPACT_ATOMS: atom_id res chain seq x y z
N MET A 1 14.12 8.54 -8.67
CA MET A 1 12.72 8.09 -8.45
C MET A 1 11.73 9.24 -8.51
N ARG A 2 11.87 10.32 -7.71
CA ARG A 2 10.92 11.46 -7.72
C ARG A 2 10.75 12.10 -9.09
N GLU A 3 11.85 12.43 -9.75
CA GLU A 3 11.86 12.99 -11.12
C GLU A 3 11.03 12.14 -12.10
N LEU A 4 11.26 10.82 -12.13
CA LEU A 4 10.50 9.90 -12.99
C LEU A 4 9.00 9.85 -12.63
N THR A 5 8.64 9.93 -11.35
CA THR A 5 7.24 9.97 -10.94
C THR A 5 6.56 11.30 -11.22
N ASP A 6 7.32 12.40 -11.21
CA ASP A 6 6.83 13.74 -11.56
C ASP A 6 6.63 13.85 -13.08
N GLU A 7 7.57 13.33 -13.88
CA GLU A 7 7.42 13.22 -15.34
C GLU A 7 6.21 12.34 -15.71
N ALA A 8 6.08 11.16 -15.09
CA ALA A 8 4.93 10.29 -15.28
C ALA A 8 3.61 10.97 -14.91
N ALA A 9 3.60 11.82 -13.87
CA ALA A 9 2.42 12.56 -13.47
C ALA A 9 2.03 13.63 -14.51
N ALA A 10 3.02 14.33 -15.08
CA ALA A 10 2.79 15.29 -16.16
C ALA A 10 2.23 14.62 -17.42
N ILE A 11 2.77 13.45 -17.79
CA ILE A 11 2.24 12.65 -18.91
C ILE A 11 0.82 12.16 -18.61
N ALA A 12 0.56 11.66 -17.40
CA ALA A 12 -0.77 11.17 -17.05
C ALA A 12 -1.82 12.29 -17.06
N ALA A 13 -1.44 13.52 -16.68
CA ALA A 13 -2.31 14.68 -16.75
C ALA A 13 -2.61 15.11 -18.21
N SER A 14 -1.62 15.02 -19.12
CA SER A 14 -1.81 15.42 -20.52
C SER A 14 -2.72 14.47 -21.30
N LEU A 15 -2.84 13.21 -20.86
CA LEU A 15 -3.72 12.20 -21.47
C LEU A 15 -5.21 12.35 -21.13
N GLY A 16 -5.59 13.30 -20.27
CA GLY A 16 -6.98 13.71 -20.07
C GLY A 16 -7.89 12.72 -19.31
N GLY A 17 -7.36 11.62 -18.75
CA GLY A 17 -8.14 10.65 -17.98
C GLY A 17 -7.46 9.30 -17.79
N THR A 18 -8.21 8.31 -17.27
CA THR A 18 -7.73 6.92 -17.16
C THR A 18 -7.57 6.34 -18.57
N THR A 19 -6.32 6.12 -19.00
CA THR A 19 -6.07 5.30 -20.18
C THR A 19 -6.36 3.84 -19.81
N VAL A 20 -7.55 3.35 -20.15
CA VAL A 20 -7.97 1.98 -19.82
C VAL A 20 -7.19 1.00 -20.69
N LEU A 21 -6.06 0.52 -20.17
CA LEU A 21 -5.39 -0.65 -20.69
C LEU A 21 -6.10 -1.88 -20.09
N HIS A 22 -6.90 -2.53 -20.94
CA HIS A 22 -7.77 -3.67 -20.61
C HIS A 22 -6.99 -4.81 -19.94
N ASP A 23 -5.76 -5.05 -20.39
CA ASP A 23 -4.94 -6.16 -19.88
C ASP A 23 -4.12 -5.81 -18.62
N HIS A 24 -4.18 -4.56 -18.14
CA HIS A 24 -3.32 -4.07 -17.07
C HIS A 24 -4.12 -3.59 -15.84
N GLY A 25 -5.40 -3.99 -15.72
CA GLY A 25 -6.25 -3.66 -14.56
C GLY A 25 -6.58 -2.17 -14.42
N GLY A 26 -6.72 -1.44 -15.54
CA GLY A 26 -7.10 -0.01 -15.54
C GLY A 26 -6.01 0.96 -15.98
N GLY A 27 -4.85 0.44 -16.44
CA GLY A 27 -3.84 1.17 -17.21
C GLY A 27 -3.12 2.33 -16.52
N PHE A 28 -2.68 3.31 -17.32
CA PHE A 28 -1.87 4.45 -16.91
C PHE A 28 -2.76 5.66 -16.64
N SER A 29 -2.71 6.18 -15.42
CA SER A 29 -3.55 7.27 -14.94
C SER A 29 -2.84 8.06 -13.82
N PRO A 30 -3.31 9.29 -13.50
CA PRO A 30 -2.77 10.05 -12.37
C PRO A 30 -2.85 9.28 -11.05
N ALA A 31 -3.95 8.55 -10.81
CA ALA A 31 -4.13 7.75 -9.61
C ALA A 31 -3.11 6.60 -9.50
N THR A 32 -2.84 5.90 -10.61
CA THR A 32 -1.85 4.81 -10.62
C THR A 32 -0.43 5.34 -10.48
N VAL A 33 -0.10 6.48 -11.10
CA VAL A 33 1.21 7.14 -10.91
C VAL A 33 1.39 7.55 -9.46
N GLN A 34 0.37 8.13 -8.84
CA GLN A 34 0.41 8.48 -7.43
C GLN A 34 0.61 7.26 -6.52
N LEU A 35 -0.03 6.12 -6.84
CA LEU A 35 0.23 4.86 -6.13
C LEU A 35 1.70 4.42 -6.25
N HIS A 36 2.30 4.53 -7.43
CA HIS A 36 3.73 4.23 -7.62
C HIS A 36 4.64 5.18 -6.85
N ARG A 37 4.26 6.46 -6.75
CA ARG A 37 4.98 7.45 -5.93
C ARG A 37 5.00 7.05 -4.46
N ILE A 38 3.87 6.63 -3.88
CA ILE A 38 3.81 6.17 -2.48
C ILE A 38 4.81 5.03 -2.25
N SER A 39 4.82 4.03 -3.14
CA SER A 39 5.75 2.90 -3.04
C SER A 39 7.21 3.35 -3.12
N ALA A 40 7.52 4.24 -4.08
CA ALA A 40 8.88 4.74 -4.27
C ALA A 40 9.39 5.50 -3.04
N GLU A 41 8.59 6.40 -2.48
CA GLU A 41 8.96 7.16 -1.29
C GLU A 41 9.25 6.24 -0.09
N PHE A 42 8.36 5.27 0.18
CA PHE A 42 8.59 4.32 1.27
C PHE A 42 9.81 3.42 1.01
N SER A 43 9.98 2.87 -0.19
CA SER A 43 11.13 2.02 -0.53
C SER A 43 12.47 2.75 -0.45
N THR A 44 12.48 4.07 -0.61
CA THR A 44 13.68 4.91 -0.44
C THR A 44 13.91 5.39 1.01
N GLY A 45 13.12 4.91 1.97
CA GLY A 45 13.26 5.28 3.38
C GLY A 45 12.70 6.66 3.73
N ALA A 46 11.78 7.20 2.91
CA ALA A 46 11.11 8.47 3.15
C ALA A 46 9.63 8.28 3.58
N PRO A 47 9.34 7.68 4.75
CA PRO A 47 7.98 7.31 5.14
C PRO A 47 7.03 8.52 5.28
N SER A 48 7.53 9.68 5.73
CA SER A 48 6.71 10.89 5.82
C SER A 48 6.26 11.39 4.45
N ALA A 49 7.12 11.28 3.43
CA ALA A 49 6.77 11.63 2.05
C ALA A 49 5.79 10.63 1.44
N ALA A 50 5.94 9.34 1.75
CA ALA A 50 5.00 8.30 1.35
C ALA A 50 3.59 8.56 1.92
N LEU A 51 3.50 8.88 3.21
CA LEU A 51 2.21 9.20 3.85
C LEU A 51 1.60 10.51 3.34
N ALA A 52 2.43 11.53 3.04
CA ALA A 52 1.95 12.76 2.41
C ALA A 52 1.39 12.48 1.00
N ALA A 53 2.09 11.67 0.20
CA ALA A 53 1.62 11.25 -1.11
C ALA A 53 0.33 10.42 -1.02
N ALA A 54 0.21 9.55 -0.01
CA ALA A 54 -0.98 8.73 0.21
C ALA A 54 -2.23 9.58 0.51
N ARG A 55 -2.10 10.67 1.28
CA ARG A 55 -3.22 11.59 1.57
C ARG A 55 -3.80 12.27 0.31
N ALA A 56 -3.00 12.40 -0.74
CA ALA A 56 -3.45 12.97 -2.01
C ALA A 56 -4.14 11.95 -2.94
N LEU A 57 -4.22 10.67 -2.54
CA LEU A 57 -4.82 9.61 -3.33
C LEU A 57 -6.02 8.99 -2.61
N PRO A 58 -7.26 9.29 -3.05
CA PRO A 58 -8.43 8.55 -2.58
C PRO A 58 -8.31 7.09 -3.02
N PRO A 59 -8.27 6.09 -2.11
CA PRO A 59 -8.04 4.69 -2.51
C PRO A 59 -9.10 4.18 -3.49
N GLN A 60 -10.35 4.68 -3.37
CA GLN A 60 -11.44 4.29 -4.25
C GLN A 60 -11.29 4.78 -5.70
N SER A 61 -10.39 5.73 -5.98
CA SER A 61 -10.07 6.12 -7.35
C SER A 61 -9.14 5.12 -8.05
N LEU A 62 -8.62 4.10 -7.33
CA LEU A 62 -7.81 3.05 -7.92
C LEU A 62 -8.70 2.00 -8.61
N PRO A 63 -8.38 1.61 -9.85
CA PRO A 63 -9.29 0.85 -10.71
C PRO A 63 -9.49 -0.60 -10.28
N SER A 64 -8.66 -1.15 -9.39
CA SER A 64 -8.72 -2.56 -8.99
C SER A 64 -8.55 -2.75 -7.48
N VAL A 65 -9.12 -3.84 -6.94
CA VAL A 65 -9.00 -4.21 -5.52
C VAL A 65 -7.55 -4.47 -5.12
N GLU A 66 -6.74 -5.04 -6.02
CA GLU A 66 -5.33 -5.36 -5.78
C GLU A 66 -4.50 -4.08 -5.66
N ARG A 67 -4.81 -3.05 -6.47
CA ARG A 67 -4.19 -1.73 -6.34
C ARG A 67 -4.59 -1.04 -5.03
N ARG A 68 -5.85 -1.17 -4.61
CA ARG A 68 -6.31 -0.68 -3.31
C ARG A 68 -5.63 -1.40 -2.15
N ALA A 69 -5.47 -2.72 -2.23
CA ALA A 69 -4.71 -3.48 -1.26
C ALA A 69 -3.25 -3.00 -1.21
N ARG A 70 -2.61 -2.80 -2.38
CA ARG A 70 -1.24 -2.26 -2.48
C ARG A 70 -1.09 -0.88 -1.83
N TYR A 71 -2.06 0.01 -2.02
CA TYR A 71 -2.10 1.31 -1.33
C TYR A 71 -2.02 1.11 0.19
N TYR A 72 -2.88 0.27 0.74
CA TYR A 72 -2.93 0.04 2.18
C TYR A 72 -1.69 -0.71 2.71
N THR A 73 -1.06 -1.61 1.93
CA THR A 73 0.19 -2.24 2.33
C THR A 73 1.35 -1.26 2.37
N ASP A 74 1.44 -0.35 1.40
CA ASP A 74 2.52 0.65 1.35
C ASP A 74 2.34 1.68 2.48
N VAL A 75 1.10 2.09 2.76
CA VAL A 75 0.77 2.93 3.93
C VAL A 75 1.11 2.22 5.24
N ALA A 76 0.76 0.94 5.39
CA ALA A 76 1.11 0.16 6.57
C ALA A 76 2.62 0.13 6.80
N ALA A 77 3.40 -0.12 5.75
CA ALA A 77 4.84 -0.19 5.83
C ALA A 77 5.47 1.18 6.19
N ALA A 78 4.95 2.28 5.64
CA ALA A 78 5.37 3.63 6.02
C ALA A 78 5.02 3.99 7.48
N LEU A 79 3.85 3.59 7.97
CA LEU A 79 3.43 3.76 9.37
C LEU A 79 4.32 2.95 10.32
N ALA A 80 4.68 1.73 9.94
CA ALA A 80 5.58 0.88 10.71
C ALA A 80 6.96 1.53 10.90
N LEU A 81 7.54 2.11 9.85
CA LEU A 81 8.82 2.85 9.94
C LEU A 81 8.75 4.07 10.86
N ARG A 82 7.57 4.65 11.05
CA ARG A 82 7.34 5.78 11.96
C ARG A 82 7.02 5.35 13.39
N GLY A 83 6.83 4.06 13.65
CA GLY A 83 6.40 3.54 14.95
C GLY A 83 4.90 3.67 15.20
N HIS A 84 4.10 4.01 14.18
CA HIS A 84 2.64 4.17 14.29
C HIS A 84 1.94 2.80 14.22
N ARG A 85 2.13 2.01 15.27
CA ARG A 85 1.75 0.59 15.31
C ARG A 85 0.27 0.34 15.05
N ASP A 86 -0.62 1.02 15.76
CA ASP A 86 -2.06 0.75 15.68
C ASP A 86 -2.62 1.15 14.31
N GLU A 87 -2.13 2.26 13.74
CA GLU A 87 -2.46 2.67 12.38
C GLU A 87 -1.94 1.66 11.35
N CYS A 88 -0.74 1.13 11.55
CA CYS A 88 -0.18 0.08 10.69
C CYS A 88 -1.08 -1.17 10.67
N VAL A 89 -1.51 -1.66 11.84
CA VAL A 89 -2.42 -2.81 11.94
C VAL A 89 -3.75 -2.51 11.24
N ARG A 90 -4.35 -1.34 11.47
CA ARG A 90 -5.59 -0.93 10.77
C ARG A 90 -5.42 -0.90 9.25
N SER A 91 -4.28 -0.41 8.77
CA SER A 91 -3.98 -0.36 7.33
C SER A 91 -3.80 -1.77 6.76
N LEU A 92 -3.15 -2.69 7.48
CA LEU A 92 -3.04 -4.09 7.06
C LEU A 92 -4.42 -4.79 6.98
N LEU A 93 -5.30 -4.54 7.95
CA LEU A 93 -6.67 -5.06 7.90
C LEU A 93 -7.47 -4.47 6.73
N ALA A 94 -7.26 -3.19 6.41
CA ALA A 94 -7.86 -2.56 5.24
C ALA A 94 -7.32 -3.18 3.93
N ALA A 95 -6.01 -3.48 3.85
CA ALA A 95 -5.43 -4.18 2.71
C ALA A 95 -6.05 -5.57 2.52
N GLU A 96 -6.12 -6.34 3.62
CA GLU A 96 -6.71 -7.67 3.62
C GLU A 96 -8.19 -7.63 3.19
N HIS A 97 -8.95 -6.65 3.65
CA HIS A 97 -10.35 -6.49 3.24
C HIS A 97 -10.51 -6.23 1.74
N GLN A 98 -9.56 -5.53 1.11
CA GLN A 98 -9.61 -5.28 -0.34
C GLN A 98 -9.27 -6.52 -1.16
N ALA A 99 -8.14 -7.17 -0.84
CA ALA A 99 -7.67 -8.33 -1.57
C ALA A 99 -6.95 -9.30 -0.61
N PRO A 100 -7.69 -10.24 0.03
CA PRO A 100 -7.11 -11.17 0.99
C PRO A 100 -5.98 -12.00 0.38
N GLN A 101 -6.21 -12.59 -0.79
CA GLN A 101 -5.25 -13.47 -1.47
C GLN A 101 -3.94 -12.73 -1.81
N GLU A 102 -4.06 -11.49 -2.30
CA GLU A 102 -2.90 -10.64 -2.61
C GLU A 102 -2.15 -10.22 -1.34
N THR A 103 -2.88 -9.94 -0.26
CA THR A 103 -2.28 -9.54 1.02
C THR A 103 -1.57 -10.72 1.69
N HIS A 104 -2.18 -11.91 1.66
CA HIS A 104 -1.64 -13.13 2.27
C HIS A 104 -0.48 -13.73 1.47
N SER A 105 -0.41 -13.54 0.16
CA SER A 105 0.67 -14.09 -0.67
C SER A 105 1.98 -13.31 -0.56
N ARG A 106 1.92 -12.02 -0.19
CA ARG A 106 3.08 -11.11 -0.18
C ARG A 106 4.05 -11.37 0.99
N PRO A 107 5.32 -11.74 0.73
CA PRO A 107 6.30 -11.96 1.78
C PRO A 107 6.53 -10.73 2.66
N ALA A 108 6.58 -9.53 2.07
CA ALA A 108 6.78 -8.27 2.82
C ALA A 108 5.64 -8.01 3.83
N VAL A 109 4.41 -8.38 3.50
CA VAL A 109 3.26 -8.26 4.41
C VAL A 109 3.39 -9.24 5.57
N LYS A 110 3.77 -10.49 5.30
CA LYS A 110 4.02 -11.49 6.35
C LYS A 110 5.12 -11.04 7.30
N SER A 111 6.26 -10.57 6.76
CA SER A 111 7.36 -10.03 7.57
C SER A 111 6.92 -8.86 8.44
N LEU A 112 6.07 -7.98 7.91
CA LEU A 112 5.54 -6.86 8.68
C LEU A 112 4.61 -7.33 9.81
N ILE A 113 3.71 -8.28 9.54
CA ILE A 113 2.83 -8.89 10.56
C ILE A 113 3.65 -9.58 11.65
N SER A 114 4.62 -10.42 11.29
CA SER A 114 5.47 -11.12 12.26
C SER A 114 6.31 -10.12 13.08
N GLY A 115 6.86 -9.09 12.45
CA GLY A 115 7.57 -8.01 13.15
C GLY A 115 6.69 -7.25 14.14
N LEU A 116 5.42 -7.01 13.79
CA LEU A 116 4.44 -6.45 14.73
C LEU A 116 4.18 -7.41 15.89
N LEU A 117 4.00 -8.71 15.65
CA LEU A 117 3.79 -9.68 16.72
C LEU A 117 4.96 -9.73 17.72
N MET A 118 6.19 -9.60 17.25
CA MET A 118 7.39 -9.66 18.10
C MET A 118 7.67 -8.36 18.88
N SER A 119 7.31 -7.21 18.32
CA SER A 119 7.69 -5.89 18.85
C SER A 119 6.72 -5.31 19.90
N GLY A 120 5.60 -5.96 20.18
CA GLY A 120 4.63 -5.42 21.13
C GLY A 120 3.40 -6.29 21.37
N ARG A 121 2.38 -5.71 21.99
CA ARG A 121 1.13 -6.43 22.29
C ARG A 121 0.49 -6.95 21.01
N ALA A 122 0.33 -8.27 20.93
CA ALA A 122 -0.47 -8.90 19.89
C ALA A 122 -1.96 -8.75 20.26
N THR A 123 -2.68 -7.88 19.54
CA THR A 123 -4.13 -7.75 19.70
C THR A 123 -4.83 -8.97 19.08
N PRO A 124 -6.09 -9.26 19.46
CA PRO A 124 -6.86 -10.35 18.83
C PRO A 124 -6.91 -10.23 17.30
N GLU A 125 -7.08 -9.01 16.79
CA GLU A 125 -7.17 -8.72 15.36
C GLU A 125 -5.84 -9.01 14.65
N LEU A 126 -4.71 -8.59 15.24
CA LEU A 126 -3.38 -8.86 14.69
C LEU A 126 -3.08 -10.37 14.68
N ARG A 127 -3.44 -11.11 15.74
CA ARG A 127 -3.28 -12.57 15.76
C ARG A 127 -4.17 -13.25 14.71
N ALA A 128 -5.41 -12.81 14.57
CA ALA A 128 -6.33 -13.36 13.58
C ALA A 128 -5.84 -13.10 12.14
N LEU A 129 -5.33 -11.88 11.88
CA LEU A 129 -4.68 -11.55 10.61
C LEU A 129 -3.46 -12.44 10.37
N ALA A 130 -2.59 -12.63 11.36
CA ALA A 130 -1.40 -13.48 11.24
C ALA A 130 -1.75 -14.94 10.94
N ALA A 131 -2.81 -15.47 11.56
CA ALA A 131 -3.29 -16.82 11.29
C ALA A 131 -3.76 -16.97 9.83
N ARG A 132 -4.58 -16.03 9.34
CA ARG A 132 -5.08 -16.06 7.95
C ARG A 132 -3.96 -15.86 6.92
N ALA A 133 -2.99 -14.98 7.22
CA ALA A 133 -1.85 -14.71 6.35
C ALA A 133 -0.76 -15.79 6.40
N GLY A 134 -0.86 -16.78 7.29
CA GLY A 134 0.19 -17.77 7.53
C GLY A 134 1.50 -17.12 7.98
N ALA A 135 1.41 -16.16 8.90
CA ALA A 135 2.52 -15.36 9.44
C ALA A 135 2.68 -15.54 10.96
N LEU A 136 2.08 -16.60 11.52
CA LEU A 136 2.35 -17.03 12.89
C LEU A 136 3.80 -17.56 12.98
N PRO A 137 4.50 -17.30 14.10
CA PRO A 137 5.84 -17.83 14.34
C PRO A 137 5.86 -19.34 14.51
#